data_AF-A0A6J3C334-F1
#
_entry.id   AF-A0A6J3C334-F1
#
_cell.length_a   1.000
_cell.length_b   1.000
_cell.length_c   1.000
_cell.angle_alpha   90.00
_cell.angle_beta   90.00
_cell.angle_gamma   90.00
#
_symmetry.space_group_name_H-M   'P 1'
#
loop_
_entity.id
_entity.type
_entity.pdbx_description
1 polymer ?
#
loop_
_entity_poly.entity_id
_entity_poly.type
_entity_poly.pdbx_seq_one_letter_code
_entity_poly.pdbx_strand_id
1 'polypeptide(L)'
;MSNNTNALTFEDLEATDVITVELVPERKGLILKHCEYYVSSRRHGTTVTRRYNEFAQLYDILYAKYPYRAVCRLPPKRVVVGGGSPTFLQRRRAALQRWLTLVARHPVLAHDADLRVFLCESTARLDKPKHDEFILAGSQEDIPRNMSTEDMQAAFLCEQEQLRLIQLGLGRIFKICEKVESRSEAERGDIRELGATLSALSTPVAADSPRWLHVKESLRAAAQLATEMGEARGGAEEAEWAEEATVGRAYALGALESLPELFRGHGSVSARAAELWAALHAALCRPERTERTERSERTERSDTNTLW
;
A
#
# COMPACT_ATOMS: atom_id res chain seq x y z
N MET A 1 -10.92 26.67 -29.46
CA MET A 1 -10.27 25.35 -29.58
C MET A 1 -10.23 24.75 -28.20
N SER A 2 -11.11 23.79 -27.95
CA SER A 2 -11.33 23.19 -26.63
C SER A 2 -10.14 22.31 -26.29
N ASN A 3 -9.35 22.68 -25.27
CA ASN A 3 -8.31 21.85 -24.68
C ASN A 3 -8.97 20.65 -24.01
N ASN A 4 -9.23 19.58 -24.77
CA ASN A 4 -9.75 18.33 -24.22
C ASN A 4 -8.58 17.45 -23.76
N THR A 5 -7.83 17.91 -22.75
CA THR A 5 -6.97 17.03 -21.96
C THR A 5 -7.87 16.29 -20.99
N ASN A 6 -8.35 15.11 -21.37
CA ASN A 6 -8.95 14.15 -20.45
C ASN A 6 -7.87 13.69 -19.46
N ALA A 7 -7.55 14.53 -18.47
CA ALA A 7 -6.67 14.18 -17.39
C ALA A 7 -7.38 13.16 -16.50
N LEU A 8 -6.90 11.92 -16.51
CA LEU A 8 -7.37 10.87 -15.60
C LEU A 8 -7.07 11.31 -14.16
N THR A 9 -8.11 11.41 -13.33
CA THR A 9 -7.98 11.73 -11.92
C THR A 9 -7.79 10.45 -11.10
N PHE A 10 -7.30 10.59 -9.86
CA PHE A 10 -7.23 9.46 -8.94
C PHE A 10 -8.61 8.87 -8.65
N GLU A 11 -9.63 9.72 -8.54
CA GLU A 11 -11.02 9.30 -8.35
C GLU A 11 -11.50 8.40 -9.51
N ASP A 12 -11.13 8.73 -10.75
CA ASP A 12 -11.42 7.87 -11.92
C ASP A 12 -10.73 6.49 -11.80
N LEU A 13 -9.48 6.46 -11.35
CA LEU A 13 -8.75 5.21 -11.13
C LEU A 13 -9.39 4.40 -9.99
N GLU A 14 -9.80 5.06 -8.90
CA GLU A 14 -10.46 4.40 -7.77
C GLU A 14 -11.81 3.80 -8.15
N ALA A 15 -12.55 4.51 -9.02
CA ALA A 15 -13.84 4.06 -9.54
C ALA A 15 -13.72 2.84 -10.46
N THR A 16 -12.54 2.58 -11.03
CA THR A 16 -12.33 1.50 -12.02
C THR A 16 -12.66 0.12 -11.44
N ASP A 17 -12.13 -0.22 -10.27
CA ASP A 17 -12.46 -1.46 -9.57
C ASP A 17 -12.16 -1.35 -8.06
N VAL A 18 -12.87 -2.17 -7.29
CA VAL A 18 -12.58 -2.44 -5.88
C VAL A 18 -12.21 -3.91 -5.74
N ILE A 19 -10.96 -4.14 -5.37
CA ILE A 19 -10.38 -5.46 -5.19
C ILE A 19 -10.24 -5.75 -3.69
N THR A 20 -10.73 -6.92 -3.30
CA THR A 20 -10.55 -7.46 -1.94
C THR A 20 -9.81 -8.79 -2.02
N VAL A 21 -8.81 -8.97 -1.16
CA VAL A 21 -8.08 -10.24 -1.05
C VAL A 21 -8.10 -10.71 0.40
N GLU A 22 -8.69 -11.88 0.63
CA GLU A 22 -8.82 -12.49 1.95
C GLU A 22 -8.12 -13.84 1.99
N LEU A 23 -7.57 -14.20 3.15
CA LEU A 23 -6.90 -15.50 3.32
C LEU A 23 -7.95 -16.60 3.50
N VAL A 24 -7.86 -17.67 2.72
CA VAL A 24 -8.70 -18.86 2.94
C VAL A 24 -8.26 -19.54 4.23
N PRO A 25 -9.16 -19.77 5.22
CA PRO A 25 -8.80 -20.35 6.51
C PRO A 25 -8.22 -21.76 6.39
N GLU A 26 -8.76 -22.54 5.46
CA GLU A 26 -8.36 -23.92 5.23
C GLU A 26 -7.14 -24.01 4.32
N ARG A 27 -6.05 -24.60 4.83
CA ARG A 27 -4.88 -24.93 4.02
C ARG A 27 -5.15 -26.22 3.25
N LYS A 28 -5.14 -26.15 1.92
CA LYS A 28 -5.35 -27.30 1.03
C LYS A 28 -4.03 -28.00 0.69
N GLY A 29 -4.09 -29.28 0.29
CA GLY A 29 -2.96 -30.08 -0.17
C GLY A 29 -2.65 -31.29 0.74
N LEU A 30 -2.49 -32.47 0.12
CA LEU A 30 -2.30 -33.75 0.83
C LEU A 30 -0.89 -33.94 1.41
N ILE A 31 0.15 -33.34 0.80
CA ILE A 31 1.57 -33.53 1.18
C ILE A 31 2.25 -32.19 1.47
N LEU A 32 1.92 -31.15 0.69
CA LEU A 32 2.40 -29.78 0.88
C LEU A 32 1.19 -28.87 0.99
N LYS A 33 0.89 -28.42 2.21
CA LYS A 33 -0.20 -27.49 2.46
C LYS A 33 0.14 -26.13 1.82
N HIS A 34 -0.71 -25.65 0.92
CA HIS A 34 -0.61 -24.30 0.34
C HIS A 34 -1.69 -23.39 0.89
N CYS A 35 -1.40 -22.08 0.87
CA CYS A 35 -2.36 -21.04 1.22
C CYS A 35 -3.06 -20.55 -0.06
N GLU A 36 -4.36 -20.37 0.05
CA GLU A 36 -5.21 -19.79 -0.99
C GLU A 36 -5.80 -18.48 -0.49
N TYR A 37 -6.26 -17.66 -1.43
CA TYR A 37 -6.88 -16.38 -1.19
C TYR A 37 -8.21 -16.30 -1.93
N TYR A 38 -9.24 -15.78 -1.28
CA TYR A 38 -10.42 -15.29 -1.96
C TYR A 38 -10.09 -13.94 -2.58
N VAL A 39 -10.29 -13.82 -3.89
CA VAL A 39 -10.05 -12.62 -4.67
C VAL A 39 -11.39 -12.16 -5.22
N SER A 40 -11.85 -11.00 -4.78
CA SER A 40 -13.12 -10.41 -5.20
C SER A 40 -12.88 -9.17 -6.05
N SER A 41 -13.60 -9.06 -7.17
CA SER A 41 -13.68 -7.85 -7.99
C SER A 41 -15.10 -7.31 -7.99
N ARG A 42 -15.25 -6.04 -7.59
CA ARG A 42 -16.55 -5.36 -7.61
C ARG A 42 -17.00 -5.10 -9.04
N ARG A 43 -16.08 -4.70 -9.94
CA ARG A 43 -16.37 -4.41 -11.35
C ARG A 43 -16.92 -5.63 -12.07
N HIS A 44 -16.39 -6.82 -11.77
CA HIS A 44 -16.79 -8.06 -12.42
C HIS A 44 -17.88 -8.84 -11.66
N GLY A 45 -18.14 -8.49 -10.39
CA GLY A 45 -19.12 -9.20 -9.57
C GLY A 45 -18.71 -10.65 -9.27
N THR A 46 -17.40 -10.93 -9.25
CA THR A 46 -16.84 -12.27 -9.11
C THR A 46 -16.01 -12.40 -7.83
N THR A 47 -16.03 -13.59 -7.24
CA THR A 47 -15.09 -14.03 -6.22
C THR A 47 -14.49 -15.35 -6.65
N VAL A 48 -13.17 -15.38 -6.82
CA VAL A 48 -12.42 -16.56 -7.24
C VAL A 48 -11.37 -16.94 -6.21
N THR A 49 -10.95 -18.20 -6.21
CA THR A 49 -9.88 -18.67 -5.33
C THR A 49 -8.56 -18.70 -6.09
N ARG A 50 -7.51 -18.12 -5.50
CA ARG A 50 -6.17 -18.06 -6.08
C ARG A 50 -5.10 -18.42 -5.08
N ARG A 51 -4.02 -19.08 -5.52
CA ARG A 51 -2.78 -19.24 -4.73
C ARG A 51 -1.73 -18.23 -5.18
N TYR A 52 -0.74 -17.97 -4.33
CA TYR A 52 0.34 -17.01 -4.63
C TYR A 52 1.02 -17.24 -6.00
N ASN A 53 1.26 -18.49 -6.39
CA ASN A 53 1.92 -18.79 -7.67
C ASN A 53 1.10 -18.36 -8.89
N GLU A 54 -0.24 -18.28 -8.79
CA GLU A 54 -1.08 -17.77 -9.88
C GLU A 54 -0.94 -16.25 -10.02
N PHE A 55 -0.80 -15.52 -8.90
CA PHE A 55 -0.45 -14.09 -8.96
C PHE A 55 0.92 -13.90 -9.63
N ALA A 56 1.91 -14.71 -9.25
CA ALA A 56 3.25 -14.67 -9.87
C ALA A 56 3.19 -14.92 -11.38
N GLN A 57 2.40 -15.89 -11.82
CA GLN A 57 2.20 -16.16 -13.24
C GLN A 57 1.53 -14.99 -13.97
N LEU A 58 0.49 -14.38 -13.38
CA LEU A 58 -0.14 -13.20 -13.96
C LEU A 58 0.86 -12.04 -14.08
N TYR A 59 1.68 -11.79 -13.04
CA TYR A 59 2.71 -10.76 -13.09
C TYR A 59 3.71 -11.01 -14.23
N ASP A 60 4.24 -12.22 -14.37
CA ASP A 60 5.20 -12.54 -15.42
C ASP A 60 4.62 -12.30 -16.82
N ILE A 61 3.32 -12.61 -17.00
CA ILE A 61 2.61 -12.38 -18.26
C ILE A 61 2.42 -10.89 -18.52
N LEU A 62 1.90 -10.13 -17.54
CA LEU A 62 1.70 -8.69 -17.70
C LEU A 62 3.04 -7.98 -17.92
N TYR A 63 4.10 -8.37 -17.22
CA TYR A 63 5.43 -7.82 -17.39
C TYR A 63 5.98 -8.07 -18.81
N ALA A 64 5.77 -9.28 -19.34
CA ALA A 64 6.19 -9.62 -20.70
C ALA A 64 5.34 -8.93 -21.79
N LYS A 65 4.03 -8.74 -21.55
CA LYS A 65 3.13 -8.04 -22.49
C LYS A 65 3.36 -6.54 -22.53
N TYR A 66 3.69 -5.94 -21.40
CA TYR A 66 3.70 -4.49 -21.22
C TYR A 66 5.08 -3.96 -20.78
N PRO A 67 6.16 -4.21 -21.55
CA PRO A 67 7.54 -3.88 -21.15
C PRO A 67 7.78 -2.38 -20.99
N TYR A 68 6.95 -1.54 -21.61
CA TYR A 68 7.03 -0.08 -21.57
C TYR A 68 6.07 0.56 -20.58
N ARG A 69 5.42 -0.25 -19.72
CA ARG A 69 4.50 0.22 -18.68
C ARG A 69 5.01 -0.15 -17.29
N ALA A 70 4.77 0.73 -16.33
CA ALA A 70 5.13 0.48 -14.94
C ALA A 70 4.22 -0.60 -14.35
N VAL A 71 4.63 -1.86 -14.46
CA VAL A 71 3.99 -2.98 -13.76
C VAL A 71 4.64 -3.12 -12.39
N CYS A 72 3.89 -2.78 -11.33
CA CYS A 72 4.38 -2.87 -9.95
C CYS A 72 4.88 -4.29 -9.64
N ARG A 73 6.01 -4.39 -8.93
CA ARG A 73 6.59 -5.67 -8.53
C ARG A 73 5.69 -6.39 -7.53
N LEU A 74 5.57 -7.71 -7.67
CA LEU A 74 4.92 -8.55 -6.67
C LEU A 74 5.76 -8.64 -5.39
N PRO A 75 5.13 -8.88 -4.23
CA PRO A 75 5.85 -9.18 -3.00
C PRO A 75 6.70 -10.45 -3.20
N PRO A 76 7.96 -10.47 -2.73
CA PRO A 76 8.90 -11.53 -3.05
C PRO A 76 8.44 -12.90 -2.57
N LYS A 77 8.78 -13.92 -3.37
CA LYS A 77 8.50 -15.32 -3.06
C LYS A 77 9.38 -15.80 -1.91
N ARG A 78 8.96 -15.55 -0.67
CA ARG A 78 9.58 -16.19 0.50
C ARG A 78 9.10 -17.63 0.59
N VAL A 79 10.03 -18.57 0.44
CA VAL A 79 9.82 -19.99 0.73
C VAL A 79 9.81 -20.13 2.25
N VAL A 80 8.67 -20.45 2.84
CA VAL A 80 8.57 -20.68 4.28
C VAL A 80 8.11 -22.11 4.50
N VAL A 81 8.98 -22.92 5.11
CA VAL A 81 8.67 -24.29 5.52
C VAL A 81 7.48 -24.23 6.50
N GLY A 82 6.45 -25.04 6.26
CA GLY A 82 5.25 -25.08 7.12
C GLY A 82 4.18 -24.01 6.84
N GLY A 83 4.27 -23.26 5.74
CA GLY A 83 3.19 -22.35 5.30
C GLY A 83 3.22 -20.94 5.90
N GLY A 84 4.28 -20.57 6.62
CA GLY A 84 4.47 -19.20 7.13
C GLY A 84 3.78 -18.89 8.46
N SER A 85 4.33 -17.91 9.19
CA SER A 85 3.70 -17.37 10.40
C SER A 85 2.38 -16.65 10.05
N PRO A 86 1.43 -16.52 10.98
CA PRO A 86 0.20 -15.76 10.76
C PRO A 86 0.48 -14.33 10.29
N THR A 87 1.46 -13.66 10.91
CA THR A 87 1.93 -12.32 10.54
C THR A 87 2.47 -12.25 9.11
N PHE A 88 3.17 -13.29 8.66
CA PHE A 88 3.67 -13.36 7.30
C PHE A 88 2.54 -13.51 6.27
N LEU A 89 1.54 -14.34 6.58
CA LEU A 89 0.39 -14.55 5.70
C LEU A 89 -0.46 -13.29 5.56
N GLN A 90 -0.67 -12.55 6.66
CA GLN A 90 -1.37 -11.26 6.63
C GLN A 90 -0.63 -10.22 5.80
N ARG A 91 0.69 -10.05 6.02
CA ARG A 91 1.53 -9.15 5.21
C ARG A 91 1.46 -9.48 3.73
N ARG A 92 1.53 -10.78 3.40
CA ARG A 92 1.42 -11.24 2.01
C ARG A 92 0.04 -10.97 1.43
N ARG A 93 -1.04 -11.28 2.14
CA ARG A 93 -2.43 -10.99 1.72
C ARG A 93 -2.60 -9.51 1.41
N ALA A 94 -2.19 -8.64 2.34
CA ALA A 94 -2.27 -7.19 2.18
C ALA A 94 -1.46 -6.71 0.97
N ALA A 95 -0.26 -7.27 0.77
CA ALA A 95 0.55 -6.96 -0.40
C ALA A 95 -0.14 -7.41 -1.69
N LEU A 96 -0.67 -8.64 -1.76
CA LEU A 96 -1.38 -9.13 -2.95
C LEU A 96 -2.61 -8.28 -3.28
N GLN A 97 -3.37 -7.84 -2.27
CA GLN A 97 -4.48 -6.91 -2.46
C GLN A 97 -4.01 -5.63 -3.13
N ARG A 98 -3.02 -4.95 -2.56
CA ARG A 98 -2.49 -3.69 -3.13
C ARG A 98 -1.98 -3.86 -4.55
N TRP A 99 -1.22 -4.91 -4.84
CA TRP A 99 -0.72 -5.17 -6.19
C TRP A 99 -1.87 -5.34 -7.18
N LEU A 100 -2.84 -6.19 -6.85
CA LEU A 100 -3.95 -6.47 -7.75
C LEU A 100 -4.87 -5.25 -7.90
N THR A 101 -5.07 -4.45 -6.85
CA THR A 101 -5.76 -3.16 -6.93
C THR A 101 -5.06 -2.22 -7.92
N LEU A 102 -3.73 -2.07 -7.84
CA LEU A 102 -2.97 -1.23 -8.76
C LEU A 102 -3.09 -1.71 -10.21
N VAL A 103 -3.01 -3.02 -10.43
CA VAL A 103 -3.17 -3.62 -11.76
C VAL A 103 -4.60 -3.44 -12.29
N ALA A 104 -5.62 -3.71 -11.47
CA ALA A 104 -7.03 -3.62 -11.85
C ALA A 104 -7.54 -2.18 -12.01
N ARG A 105 -6.83 -1.19 -11.46
CA ARG A 105 -7.11 0.24 -11.63
C ARG A 105 -6.25 0.91 -12.71
N HIS A 106 -5.26 0.21 -13.27
CA HIS A 106 -4.38 0.80 -14.27
C HIS A 106 -5.13 1.02 -15.59
N PRO A 107 -5.07 2.22 -16.23
CA PRO A 107 -5.90 2.57 -17.40
C PRO A 107 -5.82 1.61 -18.59
N VAL A 108 -4.68 0.95 -18.78
CA VAL A 108 -4.48 -0.09 -19.81
C VAL A 108 -4.66 -1.51 -19.27
N LEU A 109 -3.90 -1.90 -18.23
CA LEU A 109 -3.93 -3.28 -17.70
C LEU A 109 -5.31 -3.72 -17.19
N ALA A 110 -6.15 -2.80 -16.71
CA ALA A 110 -7.52 -3.08 -16.28
C ALA A 110 -8.42 -3.67 -17.39
N HIS A 111 -8.00 -3.57 -18.66
CA HIS A 111 -8.70 -4.13 -19.81
C HIS A 111 -8.00 -5.35 -20.40
N ASP A 112 -6.90 -5.81 -19.81
CA ASP A 112 -6.18 -6.99 -20.28
C ASP A 112 -7.02 -8.28 -20.09
N ALA A 113 -6.99 -9.14 -21.11
CA ALA A 113 -7.79 -10.35 -21.14
C ALA A 113 -7.34 -11.38 -20.08
N ASP A 114 -6.03 -11.48 -19.79
CA ASP A 114 -5.49 -12.43 -18.80
C ASP A 114 -5.80 -11.96 -17.38
N LEU A 115 -5.79 -10.64 -17.12
CA LEU A 115 -6.31 -10.10 -15.87
C LEU A 115 -7.78 -10.45 -15.68
N ARG A 116 -8.61 -10.29 -16.72
CA ARG A 116 -10.03 -10.64 -16.65
C ARG A 116 -10.23 -12.13 -16.37
N VAL A 117 -9.49 -13.01 -17.05
CA VAL A 117 -9.50 -14.46 -16.79
C VAL A 117 -9.10 -14.74 -15.34
N PHE A 118 -8.04 -14.09 -14.86
CA PHE A 118 -7.58 -14.21 -13.48
C PHE A 118 -8.63 -13.75 -12.46
N LEU A 119 -9.45 -12.74 -12.76
CA LEU A 119 -10.48 -12.24 -11.84
C LEU A 119 -11.81 -13.01 -11.93
N CYS A 120 -12.11 -13.64 -13.07
CA CYS A 120 -13.45 -14.17 -13.35
C CYS A 120 -13.55 -15.69 -13.41
N GLU A 121 -12.51 -16.40 -13.85
CA GLU A 121 -12.60 -17.86 -14.09
C GLU A 121 -12.24 -18.67 -12.85
N SER A 122 -12.89 -19.81 -12.61
CA SER A 122 -12.50 -20.68 -11.48
C SER A 122 -11.11 -21.28 -11.67
N THR A 123 -10.77 -21.69 -12.90
CA THR A 123 -9.46 -22.23 -13.29
C THR A 123 -8.80 -21.35 -14.33
N ALA A 124 -7.97 -20.39 -13.91
CA ALA A 124 -7.27 -19.51 -14.83
C ALA A 124 -6.18 -20.29 -15.59
N ARG A 125 -6.31 -20.36 -16.92
CA ARG A 125 -5.24 -20.84 -17.80
C ARG A 125 -4.52 -19.63 -18.39
N LEU A 126 -3.38 -19.30 -17.81
CA LEU A 126 -2.60 -18.13 -18.17
C LEU A 126 -1.38 -18.55 -19.00
N ASP A 127 -1.43 -18.34 -20.31
CA ASP A 127 -0.35 -18.70 -21.22
C ASP A 127 0.67 -17.57 -21.36
N LYS A 128 1.94 -17.94 -21.60
CA LYS A 128 2.97 -16.93 -21.84
C LYS A 128 2.66 -16.16 -23.13
N PRO A 129 2.76 -14.82 -23.12
CA PRO A 129 2.51 -14.02 -24.31
C PRO A 129 3.55 -14.35 -25.38
N LYS A 130 3.11 -14.44 -26.64
CA LYS A 130 4.00 -14.61 -27.81
C LYS A 130 4.58 -13.29 -28.30
N HIS A 131 3.85 -12.21 -28.10
CA HIS A 131 4.16 -10.85 -28.56
C HIS A 131 3.84 -9.86 -27.45
N ASP A 132 4.58 -8.75 -27.41
CA ASP A 132 4.30 -7.62 -26.53
C ASP A 132 3.21 -6.72 -27.13
N GLU A 133 2.77 -5.72 -26.35
CA GLU A 133 1.74 -4.77 -26.77
C GLU A 133 2.13 -3.96 -28.00
N PHE A 134 3.42 -3.72 -28.25
CA PHE A 134 3.89 -2.89 -29.34
C PHE A 134 3.75 -3.61 -30.68
N ILE A 135 4.16 -4.88 -30.72
CA ILE A 135 3.95 -5.75 -31.88
C ILE A 135 2.46 -5.92 -32.17
N LEU A 136 1.63 -6.04 -31.12
CA LEU A 136 0.17 -6.22 -31.26
C LEU A 136 -0.58 -4.95 -31.65
N ALA A 137 -0.12 -3.77 -31.22
CA ALA A 137 -0.75 -2.49 -31.55
C ALA A 137 -0.54 -2.10 -33.03
N GLY A 138 0.48 -2.66 -33.68
CA GLY A 138 0.87 -2.30 -35.04
C GLY A 138 1.47 -0.90 -35.13
N SER A 139 1.96 -0.52 -36.31
CA SER A 139 2.42 0.84 -36.59
C SER A 139 1.22 1.78 -36.73
N GLN A 140 0.64 2.22 -35.61
CA GLN A 140 -0.23 3.39 -35.64
C GLN A 140 0.63 4.59 -36.05
N GLU A 141 0.22 5.29 -37.13
CA GLU A 141 0.88 6.50 -37.58
C GLU A 141 0.90 7.51 -36.43
N ASP A 142 2.10 7.97 -36.09
CA ASP A 142 2.33 8.97 -35.07
C ASP A 142 1.50 10.22 -35.38
N ILE A 143 0.60 10.58 -34.46
CA ILE A 143 0.23 11.99 -34.33
C ILE A 143 1.56 12.72 -34.10
N PRO A 144 2.01 13.63 -34.98
CA PRO A 144 3.32 14.23 -34.85
C PRO A 144 3.37 14.96 -33.51
N ARG A 145 4.10 14.39 -32.54
CA ARG A 145 4.45 15.15 -31.35
C ARG A 145 5.48 16.15 -31.80
N ASN A 146 5.25 17.43 -31.53
CA ASN A 146 6.17 18.52 -31.83
C ASN A 146 7.45 18.49 -30.95
N MET A 147 8.03 17.30 -30.68
CA MET A 147 9.29 17.17 -29.96
C MET A 147 10.26 16.32 -30.77
N SER A 148 11.48 16.83 -30.92
CA SER A 148 12.56 16.07 -31.55
C SER A 148 12.98 14.89 -30.65
N THR A 149 13.67 13.90 -31.22
CA THR A 149 14.27 12.81 -30.44
C THR A 149 15.27 13.32 -29.40
N GLU A 150 15.99 14.40 -29.70
CA GLU A 150 16.92 15.04 -28.77
C GLU A 150 16.17 15.65 -27.58
N ASP A 151 15.05 16.34 -27.83
CA ASP A 151 14.20 16.91 -26.78
C ASP A 151 13.58 15.81 -25.90
N MET A 152 13.13 14.70 -26.50
CA MET A 152 12.60 13.55 -25.76
C MET A 152 13.67 12.94 -24.84
N GLN A 153 14.91 12.84 -25.31
CA GLN A 153 16.02 12.30 -24.52
C GLN A 153 16.43 13.24 -23.38
N ALA A 154 16.46 14.55 -23.63
CA ALA A 154 16.75 15.55 -22.62
C ALA A 154 15.66 15.59 -21.52
N ALA A 155 14.38 15.57 -21.91
CA ALA A 155 13.25 15.51 -20.97
C ALA A 155 13.32 14.23 -20.11
N PHE A 156 13.60 13.09 -20.73
CA PHE A 156 13.76 11.81 -20.04
C PHE A 156 14.87 11.83 -18.98
N LEU A 157 16.05 12.39 -19.29
CA LEU A 157 17.14 12.48 -18.32
C LEU A 157 16.78 13.38 -17.13
N CYS A 158 16.06 14.47 -17.40
CA CYS A 158 15.56 15.37 -16.36
C CYS A 158 14.56 14.64 -15.44
N GLU A 159 13.56 13.97 -16.01
CA GLU A 159 12.57 13.19 -15.27
C GLU A 159 13.21 12.06 -14.45
N GLN A 160 14.21 11.37 -15.01
CA GLN A 160 14.95 10.31 -14.34
C GLN A 160 15.65 10.84 -13.07
N GLU A 161 16.28 12.02 -13.14
CA GLU A 161 16.92 12.61 -11.96
C GLU A 161 15.88 13.05 -10.92
N GLN A 162 14.77 13.66 -11.33
CA GLN A 162 13.69 14.01 -10.39
C GLN A 162 13.18 12.78 -9.63
N LEU A 163 12.95 11.68 -10.36
CA LEU A 163 12.51 10.44 -9.77
C LEU A 163 13.56 9.85 -8.81
N ARG A 164 14.84 9.92 -9.16
CA ARG A 164 15.95 9.49 -8.28
C ARG A 164 15.98 10.29 -6.98
N LEU A 165 15.73 11.60 -7.05
CA LEU A 165 15.65 12.46 -5.87
C LEU A 165 14.43 12.11 -5.00
N ILE A 166 13.27 11.85 -5.60
CA ILE A 166 12.07 11.37 -4.89
C ILE A 166 12.36 10.04 -4.19
N GLN A 167 13.00 9.08 -4.86
CA GLN A 167 13.42 7.81 -4.28
C GLN A 167 14.31 8.00 -3.05
N LEU A 168 15.31 8.86 -3.15
CA LEU A 168 16.22 9.16 -2.05
C LEU A 168 15.47 9.83 -0.89
N GLY A 169 14.58 10.78 -1.18
CA GLY A 169 13.75 11.48 -0.21
C GLY A 169 12.82 10.53 0.55
N LEU A 170 12.02 9.74 -0.17
CA LEU A 170 11.14 8.72 0.41
C LEU A 170 11.93 7.70 1.22
N GLY A 171 13.06 7.22 0.70
CA GLY A 171 13.95 6.31 1.43
C GLY A 171 14.42 6.89 2.77
N ARG A 172 14.69 8.20 2.85
CA ARG A 172 15.04 8.90 4.10
C ARG A 172 13.84 9.05 5.03
N ILE A 173 12.68 9.47 4.51
CA ILE A 173 11.43 9.57 5.28
C ILE A 173 11.10 8.23 5.94
N PHE A 174 11.18 7.14 5.17
CA PHE A 174 10.94 5.80 5.70
C PHE A 174 11.92 5.41 6.81
N LYS A 175 13.21 5.72 6.65
CA LYS A 175 14.20 5.49 7.73
C LYS A 175 13.89 6.30 8.99
N ILE A 176 13.29 7.48 8.85
CA ILE A 176 12.86 8.28 10.00
C ILE A 176 11.67 7.62 10.68
N CYS A 177 10.66 7.17 9.93
CA CYS A 177 9.51 6.43 10.46
C CYS A 177 9.94 5.15 11.21
N GLU A 178 10.83 4.33 10.64
CA GLU A 178 11.38 3.14 11.30
C GLU A 178 12.06 3.47 12.64
N LYS A 179 12.79 4.60 12.69
CA LYS A 179 13.41 5.06 13.93
C LYS A 179 12.39 5.55 14.96
N VAL A 180 11.29 6.18 14.53
CA VAL A 180 10.20 6.60 15.42
C VAL A 180 9.50 5.38 16.00
N GLU A 181 9.18 4.38 15.17
CA GLU A 181 8.58 3.12 15.58
C GLU A 181 9.46 2.39 16.59
N SER A 182 10.76 2.24 16.29
CA SER A 182 11.71 1.59 17.20
C SER A 182 11.85 2.32 18.55
N ARG A 183 11.82 3.65 18.57
CA ARG A 183 11.83 4.41 19.84
C ARG A 183 10.52 4.24 20.60
N SER A 184 9.40 4.22 19.90
CA SER A 184 8.08 4.05 20.51
C SER A 184 7.95 2.67 21.17
N GLU A 185 8.47 1.61 20.53
CA GLU A 185 8.49 0.28 21.15
C GLU A 185 9.46 0.20 22.35
N ALA A 186 10.62 0.88 22.27
CA ALA A 186 11.53 0.98 23.43
C ALA A 186 10.87 1.71 24.61
N GLU A 187 10.24 2.86 24.37
CA GLU A 187 9.48 3.62 25.38
C GLU A 187 8.36 2.77 25.98
N ARG A 188 7.65 1.99 25.17
CA ARG A 188 6.64 1.02 25.65
C ARG A 188 7.27 -0.05 26.55
N GLY A 189 8.46 -0.53 26.19
CA GLY A 189 9.25 -1.44 27.03
C GLY A 189 9.56 -0.83 28.40
N ASP A 190 10.07 0.39 28.41
CA ASP A 190 10.42 1.12 29.65
C ASP A 190 9.20 1.37 30.55
N ILE A 191 8.06 1.74 29.95
CA ILE A 191 6.78 1.94 30.68
C ILE A 191 6.30 0.62 31.33
N ARG A 192 6.43 -0.51 30.62
CA ARG A 192 6.09 -1.84 31.18
C ARG A 192 7.02 -2.22 32.34
N GLU A 193 8.32 -1.96 32.22
CA GLU A 193 9.30 -2.21 33.29
C GLU A 193 9.04 -1.32 34.52
N LEU A 194 8.71 -0.05 34.30
CA LEU A 194 8.28 0.86 35.36
C LEU A 194 7.04 0.32 36.08
N GLY A 195 6.01 -0.10 35.34
CA GLY A 195 4.80 -0.70 35.91
C GLY A 195 5.10 -1.95 36.73
N ALA A 196 5.93 -2.85 36.21
CA ALA A 196 6.36 -4.06 36.92
C ALA A 196 7.11 -3.73 38.22
N THR A 197 8.01 -2.74 38.19
CA THR A 197 8.78 -2.29 39.36
C THR A 197 7.88 -1.67 40.42
N LEU A 198 6.96 -0.77 40.04
CA LEU A 198 5.99 -0.17 40.95
C LEU A 198 5.07 -1.23 41.57
N SER A 199 4.64 -2.21 40.79
CA SER A 199 3.85 -3.34 41.29
C SER A 199 4.64 -4.15 42.33
N ALA A 200 5.91 -4.46 42.07
CA ALA A 200 6.76 -5.17 43.02
C ALA A 200 6.92 -4.38 44.34
N LEU A 201 7.18 -3.08 44.28
CA LEU A 201 7.29 -2.19 45.45
C LEU A 201 5.98 -2.06 46.24
N SER A 202 4.84 -2.20 45.57
CA SER A 202 3.50 -2.15 46.20
C SER A 202 3.15 -3.38 47.05
N THR A 203 3.98 -4.42 47.02
CA THR A 203 3.72 -5.68 47.73
C THR A 203 3.79 -5.47 49.25
N PRO A 204 2.70 -5.70 49.99
CA PRO A 204 2.68 -5.52 51.44
C PRO A 204 3.52 -6.59 52.15
N VAL A 205 4.15 -6.21 53.27
CA VAL A 205 4.95 -7.09 54.13
C VAL A 205 4.40 -6.99 55.56
N ALA A 206 4.49 -8.05 56.34
CA ALA A 206 3.92 -8.13 57.69
C ALA A 206 4.39 -7.03 58.66
N ALA A 207 5.51 -6.35 58.37
CA ALA A 207 6.08 -5.27 59.17
C ALA A 207 5.62 -3.85 58.75
N ASP A 208 4.75 -3.73 57.75
CA ASP A 208 4.32 -2.42 57.25
C ASP A 208 3.46 -1.65 58.27
N SER A 209 3.80 -0.39 58.50
CA SER A 209 2.93 0.52 59.26
C SER A 209 1.73 0.98 58.43
N PRO A 210 0.63 1.47 59.05
CA PRO A 210 -0.53 2.00 58.32
C PRO A 210 -0.18 3.09 57.28
N ARG A 211 0.83 3.94 57.59
CA ARG A 211 1.34 4.95 56.65
C ARG A 211 2.01 4.30 55.43
N TRP A 212 2.75 3.22 55.62
CA TRP A 212 3.40 2.48 54.54
C TRP A 212 2.41 1.71 53.66
N LEU A 213 1.32 1.20 54.24
CA LEU A 213 0.24 0.57 53.47
C LEU A 213 -0.40 1.56 52.48
N HIS A 214 -0.65 2.79 52.90
CA HIS A 214 -1.20 3.84 52.02
C HIS A 214 -0.23 4.19 50.86
N VAL A 215 1.07 4.30 51.14
CA VAL A 215 2.09 4.53 50.09
C VAL A 215 2.10 3.37 49.09
N LYS A 216 2.01 2.12 49.57
CA LYS A 216 1.95 0.94 48.70
C LYS A 216 0.69 0.88 47.86
N GLU A 217 -0.45 1.34 48.37
CA GLU A 217 -1.69 1.48 47.59
C GLU A 217 -1.54 2.49 46.45
N SER A 218 -0.92 3.65 46.70
CA SER A 218 -0.61 4.63 45.66
C SER A 218 0.37 4.08 44.61
N LEU A 219 1.37 3.31 45.01
CA LEU A 219 2.30 2.63 44.09
C LEU A 219 1.58 1.58 43.22
N ARG A 220 0.61 0.86 43.79
CA ARG A 220 -0.22 -0.09 43.04
C ARG A 220 -1.08 0.62 41.99
N ALA A 221 -1.71 1.74 42.34
CA ALA A 221 -2.49 2.54 41.40
C ALA A 221 -1.60 3.10 40.27
N ALA A 222 -0.39 3.59 40.60
CA ALA A 222 0.57 4.05 39.59
C ALA A 222 1.05 2.91 38.68
N ALA A 223 1.24 1.70 39.21
CA ALA A 223 1.58 0.52 38.42
C ALA A 223 0.47 0.17 37.40
N GLN A 224 -0.79 0.20 37.82
CA GLN A 224 -1.94 -0.05 36.94
C GLN A 224 -2.00 0.95 35.78
N LEU A 225 -1.84 2.25 36.06
CA LEU A 225 -1.79 3.28 35.02
C LEU A 225 -0.63 3.08 34.04
N ALA A 226 0.56 2.68 34.53
CA ALA A 226 1.71 2.38 33.67
C ALA A 226 1.45 1.16 32.77
N THR A 227 0.84 0.10 33.30
CA THR A 227 0.43 -1.07 32.50
C THR A 227 -0.57 -0.67 31.42
N GLU A 228 -1.61 0.11 31.77
CA GLU A 228 -2.60 0.61 30.82
C GLU A 228 -1.96 1.47 29.73
N MET A 229 -1.03 2.37 30.07
CA MET A 229 -0.30 3.18 29.07
C MET A 229 0.60 2.34 28.16
N GLY A 230 1.25 1.30 28.70
CA GLY A 230 2.08 0.36 27.94
C GLY A 230 1.27 -0.53 26.98
N GLU A 231 -0.04 -0.65 27.20
CA GLU A 231 -0.98 -1.46 26.40
C GLU A 231 -1.83 -0.61 25.44
N ALA A 232 -2.32 0.56 25.87
CA ALA A 232 -3.28 1.41 25.15
C ALA A 232 -2.78 1.94 23.79
N ARG A 233 -1.46 2.12 23.63
CA ARG A 233 -0.81 2.62 22.40
C ARG A 233 -0.36 1.50 21.44
N GLY A 234 -1.05 0.36 21.49
CA GLY A 234 -0.76 -0.83 20.68
C GLY A 234 -2.03 -1.49 20.19
N GLY A 235 -3.09 -0.69 19.99
CA GLY A 235 -4.35 -1.16 19.44
C GLY A 235 -4.20 -1.69 18.03
N ALA A 236 -5.15 -2.52 17.61
CA ALA A 236 -5.20 -3.11 16.27
C ALA A 236 -5.03 -2.07 15.15
N GLU A 237 -5.52 -0.84 15.34
CA GLU A 237 -5.41 0.27 14.38
C GLU A 237 -3.96 0.76 14.16
N GLU A 238 -3.11 0.80 15.19
CA GLU A 238 -1.73 1.30 15.06
C GLU A 238 -0.81 0.22 14.45
N ALA A 239 -1.08 -1.06 14.75
CA ALA A 239 -0.44 -2.18 14.07
C ALA A 239 -0.85 -2.27 12.59
N GLU A 240 -2.11 -1.99 12.27
CA GLU A 240 -2.63 -1.93 10.90
C GLU A 240 -2.00 -0.76 10.14
N TRP A 241 -1.90 0.43 10.74
CA TRP A 241 -1.28 1.61 10.12
C TRP A 241 0.23 1.44 9.91
N ALA A 242 0.96 0.87 10.88
CA ALA A 242 2.38 0.56 10.73
C ALA A 242 2.63 -0.53 9.67
N GLU A 243 1.73 -1.52 9.56
CA GLU A 243 1.81 -2.56 8.55
C GLU A 243 1.45 -2.03 7.15
N GLU A 244 0.43 -1.18 7.03
CA GLU A 244 0.11 -0.47 5.79
C GLU A 244 1.24 0.47 5.35
N ALA A 245 1.86 1.20 6.28
CA ALA A 245 3.01 2.04 5.97
C ALA A 245 4.23 1.22 5.53
N THR A 246 4.50 0.08 6.18
CA THR A 246 5.60 -0.84 5.82
C THR A 246 5.43 -1.42 4.43
N VAL A 247 4.21 -1.83 4.09
CA VAL A 247 3.98 -2.42 2.77
C VAL A 247 3.77 -1.33 1.70
N GLY A 248 3.13 -0.21 2.02
CA GLY A 248 3.10 0.98 1.18
C GLY A 248 4.50 1.44 0.79
N ARG A 249 5.45 1.41 1.74
CA ARG A 249 6.89 1.59 1.49
C ARG A 249 7.44 0.56 0.51
N ALA A 250 7.18 -0.72 0.71
CA ALA A 250 7.68 -1.77 -0.19
C ALA A 250 7.12 -1.61 -1.63
N TYR A 251 5.88 -1.14 -1.78
CA TYR A 251 5.28 -0.82 -3.07
C TYR A 251 5.86 0.45 -3.70
N ALA A 252 5.96 1.52 -2.93
CA ALA A 252 6.54 2.77 -3.41
C ALA A 252 7.99 2.55 -3.85
N LEU A 253 8.81 1.89 -3.02
CA LEU A 253 10.18 1.53 -3.38
C LEU A 253 10.22 0.54 -4.54
N GLY A 254 9.40 -0.50 -4.56
CA GLY A 254 9.40 -1.49 -5.65
C GLY A 254 8.93 -0.93 -7.01
N ALA A 255 7.94 -0.04 -7.00
CA ALA A 255 7.51 0.70 -8.19
C ALA A 255 8.63 1.60 -8.68
N LEU A 256 9.27 2.32 -7.75
CA LEU A 256 10.40 3.18 -8.06
C LEU A 256 11.64 2.41 -8.56
N GLU A 257 11.97 1.27 -7.96
CA GLU A 257 13.07 0.37 -8.36
C GLU A 257 12.84 -0.30 -9.72
N SER A 258 11.59 -0.41 -10.18
CA SER A 258 11.27 -0.95 -11.51
C SER A 258 11.52 0.06 -12.64
N LEU A 259 11.59 1.35 -12.31
CA LEU A 259 11.67 2.42 -13.30
C LEU A 259 13.02 2.45 -14.06
N PRO A 260 14.19 2.20 -13.46
CA PRO A 260 15.45 2.09 -14.20
C PRO A 260 15.49 0.97 -15.26
N GLU A 261 14.65 -0.06 -15.15
CA GLU A 261 14.55 -1.12 -16.18
C GLU A 261 13.62 -0.70 -17.31
N LEU A 262 12.48 -0.09 -16.97
CA LEU A 262 11.54 0.51 -17.92
C LEU A 262 12.22 1.59 -18.78
N PHE A 263 13.08 2.40 -18.14
CA PHE A 263 13.81 3.50 -18.76
C PHE A 263 15.02 3.04 -19.58
N ARG A 264 15.53 1.83 -19.38
CA ARG A 264 16.57 1.24 -20.25
C ARG A 264 16.00 0.74 -21.60
N GLY A 265 14.68 0.68 -21.77
CA GLY A 265 13.99 0.06 -22.93
C GLY A 265 13.70 0.92 -24.17
N HIS A 266 13.98 2.23 -24.17
CA HIS A 266 13.82 3.27 -25.24
C HIS A 266 12.85 4.42 -24.94
N GLY A 267 13.24 5.61 -25.44
CA GLY A 267 12.58 6.91 -25.28
C GLY A 267 11.60 7.26 -26.41
N SER A 268 10.35 7.51 -26.00
CA SER A 268 9.29 8.30 -26.68
C SER A 268 7.91 7.97 -26.07
N VAL A 269 7.78 6.82 -25.42
CA VAL A 269 6.56 6.35 -24.72
C VAL A 269 6.47 6.89 -23.28
N SER A 270 7.58 7.39 -22.72
CA SER A 270 7.77 7.76 -21.31
C SER A 270 6.88 8.90 -20.80
N ALA A 271 6.47 9.84 -21.65
CA ALA A 271 5.68 11.01 -21.23
C ALA A 271 4.31 10.64 -20.64
N ARG A 272 3.63 9.63 -21.21
CA ARG A 272 2.29 9.21 -20.76
C ARG A 272 2.33 8.43 -19.44
N ALA A 273 3.41 7.71 -19.20
CA ALA A 273 3.65 7.05 -17.92
C ALA A 273 4.06 8.07 -16.85
N ALA A 274 4.87 9.07 -17.20
CA ALA A 274 5.25 10.18 -16.31
C ALA A 274 4.04 11.05 -15.92
N GLU A 275 3.13 11.35 -16.85
CA GLU A 275 1.88 12.10 -16.56
C GLU A 275 0.95 11.33 -15.61
N LEU A 276 0.75 10.02 -15.83
CA LEU A 276 -0.05 9.17 -14.94
C LEU A 276 0.57 9.08 -13.53
N TRP A 277 1.90 9.08 -13.45
CA TRP A 277 2.62 9.09 -12.18
C TRP A 277 2.58 10.45 -11.47
N ALA A 278 2.66 11.56 -12.20
CA ALA A 278 2.48 12.90 -11.65
C ALA A 278 1.07 13.08 -11.08
N ALA A 279 0.06 12.54 -11.76
CA ALA A 279 -1.32 12.53 -11.28
C ALA A 279 -1.50 11.68 -10.01
N LEU A 280 -0.91 10.48 -9.97
CA LEU A 280 -0.93 9.60 -8.80
C LEU A 280 -0.18 10.22 -7.61
N HIS A 281 0.98 10.83 -7.84
CA HIS A 281 1.76 11.53 -6.83
C HIS A 281 1.01 12.75 -6.28
N ALA A 282 0.37 13.54 -7.15
CA ALA A 282 -0.46 14.68 -6.73
C ALA A 282 -1.67 14.25 -5.88
N ALA A 283 -2.27 13.08 -6.17
CA ALA A 283 -3.36 12.52 -5.39
C ALA A 283 -2.90 12.01 -4.02
N LEU A 284 -1.76 11.30 -3.97
CA LEU A 284 -1.17 10.80 -2.72
C LEU A 284 -0.61 11.91 -1.81
N CYS A 285 -0.29 13.08 -2.37
CA CYS A 285 0.20 14.24 -1.62
C CYS A 285 -0.90 15.22 -1.18
N ARG A 286 -2.17 15.00 -1.52
CA ARG A 286 -3.27 15.77 -0.91
C ARG A 286 -3.60 15.13 0.44
N PRO A 287 -3.34 15.80 1.58
CA PRO A 287 -3.93 15.35 2.83
C PRO A 287 -5.45 15.47 2.68
N GLU A 288 -6.18 14.45 3.09
CA GLU A 288 -7.62 14.55 3.30
C GLU A 288 -7.88 15.76 4.19
N ARG A 289 -8.32 16.88 3.60
CA ARG A 289 -9.07 17.88 4.35
C ARG A 289 -10.39 17.19 4.64
N THR A 290 -10.48 16.57 5.81
CA THR A 290 -11.76 16.23 6.43
C THR A 290 -12.67 17.44 6.28
N GLU A 291 -13.68 17.34 5.40
CA GLU A 291 -14.78 18.28 5.23
C GLU A 291 -15.71 18.25 6.46
N ARG A 292 -15.14 18.33 7.66
CA ARG A 292 -15.89 18.38 8.92
C ARG A 292 -15.91 19.75 9.57
N THR A 293 -15.15 20.72 9.04
CA THR A 293 -15.06 22.06 9.63
C THR A 293 -15.89 23.13 8.89
N GLU A 294 -16.26 22.94 7.62
CA GLU A 294 -17.05 23.94 6.88
C GLU A 294 -18.56 23.81 7.07
N ARG A 295 -19.06 22.72 7.66
CA ARG A 295 -20.50 22.58 8.00
C ARG A 295 -20.87 23.22 9.33
N SER A 296 -19.89 23.49 10.22
CA SER A 296 -20.14 24.18 11.49
C SER A 296 -20.26 25.69 11.28
N GLU A 297 -19.39 26.29 10.46
CA GLU A 297 -19.41 27.75 10.24
C GLU A 297 -20.52 28.22 9.29
N ARG A 298 -21.10 27.32 8.48
CA ARG A 298 -22.24 27.63 7.62
C ARG A 298 -23.59 27.58 8.34
N THR A 299 -23.64 26.97 9.53
CA THR A 299 -24.87 26.89 10.33
C THR A 299 -24.98 28.07 11.30
N GLU A 300 -23.86 28.63 11.79
CA GLU A 300 -23.89 29.84 12.64
C GLU A 300 -24.08 31.15 11.85
N ARG A 301 -23.75 31.19 10.55
CA ARG A 301 -23.96 32.38 9.70
C ARG A 301 -25.37 32.52 9.12
N SER A 302 -26.26 31.55 9.36
CA SER A 302 -27.64 31.59 8.86
C SER A 302 -28.64 32.25 9.82
N ASP A 303 -28.26 32.50 11.08
CA ASP A 303 -29.22 32.91 12.12
C ASP A 303 -29.10 34.39 12.57
N THR A 304 -28.26 35.22 11.94
CA THR A 304 -28.09 36.63 12.36
C THR A 304 -28.46 37.68 11.31
N ASN A 305 -29.41 37.41 10.41
CA ASN A 305 -29.93 38.49 9.56
C ASN A 305 -31.44 38.38 9.29
N THR A 306 -32.24 38.66 10.32
CA THR A 306 -33.62 39.15 10.14
C THR A 306 -33.98 40.05 11.31
N LEU A 307 -34.35 41.32 11.02
CA LEU A 307 -35.06 42.30 11.88
C LEU A 307 -34.22 42.84 13.07
N TRP A 308 -33.82 44.11 13.18
CA TRP A 308 -34.41 45.41 12.84
C TRP A 308 -33.31 46.46 12.60
#